data_AF-A0A420HF80-F1
#
_entry.id   AF-A0A420HF80-F1
#
_cell.length_a   1.000
_cell.length_b   1.000
_cell.length_c   1.000
_cell.angle_alpha   90.00
_cell.angle_beta   90.00
_cell.angle_gamma   90.00
#
_symmetry.space_group_name_H-M   'P 1'
#
loop_
_entity.id
_entity.type
_entity.pdbx_description
1 polymer ?
#
loop_
_entity_poly.entity_id
_entity_poly.type
_entity_poly.pdbx_seq_one_letter_code
_entity_poly.pdbx_strand_id
1 'polypeptide(L)'
;MEATSQTLYLQSRILSHQNSSPTHLLESADRLGKVASKALCENALLRAQIATLEETNKLLIKRKRVPKKQLQSGGILSVADGQLLVQSEGSTNRNQAEGSGSGSRAGSSQRREPRCSKCNNTGHNSRVCTLESGAIPLLLN
;
A
#
# COMPACT_ATOMS: atom_id res chain seq x y z
N MET A 1 -5.80 21.73 25.41
CA MET A 1 -6.02 22.22 26.79
C MET A 1 -6.19 23.74 26.87
N GLU A 2 -6.15 24.46 25.74
CA GLU A 2 -6.28 25.93 25.73
C GLU A 2 -7.74 26.40 25.68
N ALA A 3 -8.59 25.80 24.85
CA ALA A 3 -10.02 26.13 24.79
C ALA A 3 -10.73 25.95 26.14
N THR A 4 -10.40 24.90 26.89
CA THR A 4 -10.94 24.66 28.24
C THR A 4 -10.49 25.73 29.23
N SER A 5 -9.23 26.17 29.16
CA SER A 5 -8.71 27.25 30.00
C SER A 5 -9.40 28.59 29.68
N GLN A 6 -9.58 28.91 28.40
CA GLN A 6 -10.28 30.13 27.98
C GLN A 6 -11.75 30.14 28.40
N THR A 7 -12.44 29.00 28.27
CA THR A 7 -13.84 28.86 28.72
C THR A 7 -13.96 29.00 30.24
N LEU A 8 -13.07 28.37 31.01
CA LEU A 8 -13.06 28.51 32.47
C LEU A 8 -12.78 29.95 32.91
N TYR A 9 -11.84 30.63 32.24
CA TYR A 9 -11.56 32.05 32.48
C TYR A 9 -12.80 32.93 32.25
N LEU A 10 -13.53 32.69 31.16
CA LEU A 10 -14.77 33.41 30.87
C LEU A 10 -15.84 33.12 31.92
N GLN A 11 -16.03 31.87 32.34
CA GLN A 11 -16.98 31.50 33.39
C GLN A 11 -16.67 32.22 34.71
N SER A 12 -15.43 32.22 35.16
CA SER A 12 -15.03 32.92 36.39
C SER A 12 -15.30 34.42 36.30
N ARG A 13 -15.03 35.05 35.15
CA ARG A 13 -15.27 36.49 34.97
C ARG A 13 -16.77 36.82 34.92
N ILE A 14 -17.60 35.96 34.34
CA ILE A 14 -19.07 36.12 34.34
C ILE A 14 -19.61 36.04 35.77
N LEU A 15 -19.17 35.06 36.56
CA LEU A 15 -19.61 34.88 37.95
C LEU A 15 -19.20 36.04 38.86
N SER A 16 -18.05 36.67 38.60
CA SER A 16 -17.54 37.80 39.41
C SER A 16 -17.97 39.18 38.92
N HIS A 17 -18.77 39.27 37.85
CA HIS A 17 -19.13 40.55 37.24
C HIS A 17 -20.21 41.28 38.05
N GLN A 18 -19.89 42.45 38.60
CA GLN A 18 -20.86 43.35 39.25
C GLN A 18 -20.74 44.77 38.68
N ASN A 19 -21.89 45.35 38.27
CA ASN A 19 -22.09 46.77 37.94
C ASN A 19 -21.11 47.43 36.93
N SER A 20 -20.34 46.65 36.18
CA SER A 20 -19.39 47.11 35.15
C SER A 20 -19.91 46.81 33.74
N SER A 21 -19.28 47.36 32.70
CA SER A 21 -19.68 47.10 31.32
C SER A 21 -19.24 45.70 30.86
N PRO A 22 -20.11 44.87 30.27
CA PRO A 22 -19.78 43.51 29.82
C PRO A 22 -18.95 43.47 28.52
N THR A 23 -18.55 44.62 27.95
CA THR A 23 -17.88 44.72 26.64
C THR A 23 -16.70 43.77 26.49
N HIS A 24 -15.83 43.69 27.50
CA HIS A 24 -14.62 42.84 27.44
C HIS A 24 -14.96 41.34 27.47
N LEU A 25 -16.09 40.94 28.08
CA LEU A 25 -16.57 39.56 28.06
C LEU A 25 -17.09 39.19 26.67
N LEU A 26 -17.86 40.09 26.04
CA LEU A 26 -18.36 39.90 24.69
C LEU A 26 -17.22 39.80 23.67
N GLU A 27 -16.20 40.65 23.80
CA GLU A 27 -15.01 40.58 22.94
C GLU A 27 -14.25 39.25 23.12
N SER A 28 -14.13 38.76 24.35
CA SER A 28 -13.47 37.49 24.64
C SER A 28 -14.26 36.30 24.07
N ALA A 29 -15.60 36.34 24.18
CA ALA A 29 -16.48 35.33 23.59
C ALA A 29 -16.43 35.35 22.05
N ASP A 30 -16.40 36.53 21.43
CA ASP A 30 -16.25 36.70 19.98
C ASP A 30 -14.91 36.14 19.48
N ARG A 31 -13.81 36.44 20.18
CA ARG A 31 -12.49 35.87 19.89
C ARG A 31 -12.50 34.34 19.97
N LEU A 32 -13.13 33.77 21.01
CA LEU A 32 -13.27 32.33 21.15
C LEU A 32 -14.10 31.73 20.01
N GLY A 33 -15.21 32.37 19.63
CA GLY A 33 -16.04 31.96 18.50
C GLY A 33 -15.25 31.94 17.18
N LYS A 34 -14.43 32.96 16.93
CA LYS A 34 -13.56 33.03 15.74
C LYS A 34 -12.53 31.91 15.70
N VAL A 35 -11.86 31.64 16.82
CA VAL A 35 -10.88 30.54 16.91
C VAL A 35 -11.56 29.19 16.71
N ALA A 36 -12.72 28.95 17.33
CA ALA A 36 -13.49 27.72 17.16
C ALA A 36 -13.94 27.54 15.71
N SER A 37 -14.46 28.58 15.07
CA SER A 37 -14.87 28.54 13.67
C SER A 37 -13.70 28.22 12.74
N LYS A 38 -12.52 28.81 12.98
CA LYS A 38 -11.31 28.53 12.21
C LYS A 38 -10.88 27.08 12.37
N ALA A 39 -10.83 26.58 13.60
CA ALA A 39 -10.47 25.19 13.89
C ALA A 39 -11.44 24.19 13.24
N LEU A 40 -12.75 24.48 13.22
CA LEU A 40 -13.74 23.65 12.54
C LEU A 40 -13.54 23.63 11.03
N CYS A 41 -13.29 24.78 10.41
CA CYS A 41 -13.00 24.88 8.98
C CYS A 41 -11.74 24.08 8.60
N GLU A 42 -10.66 24.23 9.37
CA GLU A 42 -9.43 23.47 9.20
C GLU A 42 -9.66 21.97 9.39
N ASN A 43 -10.45 21.56 10.38
CA ASN A 43 -10.77 20.15 10.59
C ASN A 43 -11.58 19.56 9.43
N ALA A 44 -12.53 20.32 8.88
CA ALA A 44 -13.29 19.91 7.70
C ALA A 44 -12.37 19.73 6.47
N LEU A 45 -11.44 20.66 6.24
CA LEU A 45 -10.44 20.55 5.18
C LEU A 45 -9.55 19.31 5.36
N LEU A 46 -9.05 19.08 6.56
CA LEU A 46 -8.23 17.90 6.87
C LEU A 46 -8.99 16.60 6.65
N ARG A 47 -10.26 16.52 7.05
CA ARG A 47 -11.11 15.34 6.79
C ARG A 47 -11.28 15.08 5.29
N ALA A 48 -11.49 16.13 4.49
CA ALA A 48 -11.59 16.01 3.04
C ALA A 48 -10.28 15.51 2.41
N GLN A 49 -9.13 16.02 2.87
CA GLN A 49 -7.81 15.56 2.42
C GLN A 49 -7.55 14.10 2.81
N ILE A 50 -7.87 13.70 4.04
CA ILE A 50 -7.76 12.30 4.49
C ILE A 50 -8.61 11.38 3.62
N ALA A 51 -9.87 11.73 3.35
CA ALA A 51 -10.74 10.93 2.49
C ALA A 51 -10.15 10.75 1.08
N THR A 52 -9.60 11.82 0.50
CA THR A 52 -8.94 11.80 -0.82
C THR A 52 -7.69 10.91 -0.80
N LEU A 53 -6.87 11.01 0.26
CA LEU A 53 -5.68 10.18 0.43
C LEU A 53 -6.02 8.70 0.61
N GLU A 54 -7.08 8.38 1.34
CA GLU A 54 -7.54 7.01 1.48
C GLU A 54 -8.03 6.42 0.17
N GLU A 55 -8.79 7.19 -0.62
CA GLU A 55 -9.25 6.75 -1.94
C GLU A 55 -8.08 6.47 -2.89
N THR A 56 -7.16 7.43 -3.00
CA THR A 56 -5.97 7.29 -3.85
C THR A 56 -5.09 6.12 -3.39
N ASN A 57 -4.89 5.93 -2.08
CA ASN A 57 -4.17 4.78 -1.54
C ASN A 57 -4.86 3.45 -1.86
N LYS A 58 -6.19 3.37 -1.75
CA LYS A 58 -6.96 2.17 -2.13
C LYS A 58 -6.73 1.84 -3.62
N LEU A 59 -6.75 2.85 -4.50
CA LEU A 59 -6.47 2.67 -5.92
C LEU A 59 -5.02 2.21 -6.17
N LEU A 60 -4.05 2.80 -5.48
CA LEU A 60 -2.63 2.40 -5.59
C LEU A 60 -2.41 0.97 -5.10
N ILE A 61 -3.02 0.58 -3.97
CA ILE A 61 -2.96 -0.79 -3.46
C ILE A 61 -3.57 -1.75 -4.48
N LYS A 62 -4.74 -1.42 -5.03
CA LYS A 62 -5.35 -2.22 -6.12
C LYS A 62 -4.38 -2.38 -7.29
N ARG A 63 -3.80 -1.29 -7.80
CA ARG A 63 -2.82 -1.33 -8.90
C ARG A 63 -1.60 -2.18 -8.58
N LYS A 64 -1.05 -2.09 -7.36
CA LYS A 64 0.09 -2.90 -6.92
C LYS A 64 -0.26 -4.38 -6.79
N ARG A 65 -1.50 -4.70 -6.41
CA ARG A 65 -2.00 -6.07 -6.26
C ARG A 65 -2.42 -6.72 -7.57
N VAL A 66 -2.72 -5.94 -8.62
CA VAL A 66 -2.94 -6.50 -9.95
C VAL A 66 -1.65 -7.23 -10.34
N PRO A 67 -1.70 -8.56 -10.59
CA PRO A 67 -0.52 -9.29 -11.01
C PRO A 67 -0.01 -8.63 -12.29
N LYS A 68 1.23 -8.16 -12.25
CA LYS A 68 1.90 -7.70 -13.47
C LYS A 68 1.86 -8.89 -14.42
N LYS A 69 1.20 -8.76 -15.57
CA LYS A 69 1.37 -9.71 -16.68
C LYS A 69 2.86 -9.65 -17.02
N GLN A 70 3.62 -10.59 -16.47
CA GLN A 70 5.01 -10.77 -16.84
C GLN A 70 4.97 -11.19 -18.30
N LEU A 71 5.47 -10.35 -19.21
CA LEU A 71 5.77 -10.77 -20.57
C LEU A 71 6.77 -11.92 -20.42
N GLN A 72 6.27 -13.15 -20.56
CA GLN A 72 7.11 -14.35 -20.42
C GLN A 72 8.15 -14.45 -21.54
N SER A 73 8.07 -13.60 -22.56
CA SER A 73 9.12 -13.41 -23.55
C SER A 73 10.22 -12.51 -22.96
N GLY A 74 11.22 -13.12 -22.30
CA GLY A 74 12.45 -12.44 -21.87
C GLY A 74 13.36 -11.99 -23.01
N GLY A 75 12.80 -11.57 -24.15
CA GLY A 75 13.48 -11.12 -25.36
C GLY A 75 13.06 -9.69 -25.76
N ILE A 76 13.77 -9.13 -26.74
CA ILE A 76 13.45 -7.81 -27.32
C ILE A 76 12.14 -7.94 -28.10
N LEU A 77 11.07 -7.32 -27.61
CA LEU A 77 9.78 -7.27 -28.31
C LEU A 77 9.81 -6.09 -29.29
N SER A 78 9.79 -6.36 -30.59
CA SER A 78 9.67 -5.31 -31.61
C SER A 78 8.23 -4.77 -31.66
N VAL A 79 8.04 -3.56 -32.20
CA VAL A 79 6.72 -2.94 -32.40
C VAL A 79 5.81 -3.82 -33.27
N ALA A 80 6.40 -4.51 -34.26
CA ALA A 80 5.69 -5.46 -35.12
C ALA A 80 5.19 -6.68 -34.32
N ASP A 81 6.02 -7.22 -33.42
CA ASP A 81 5.65 -8.36 -32.56
C ASP A 81 4.51 -8.00 -31.61
N GLY A 82 4.52 -6.76 -31.08
CA GLY A 82 3.45 -6.23 -30.25
C GLY A 82 2.12 -6.12 -30.99
N GLN A 83 2.12 -5.70 -32.26
CA GLN A 83 0.90 -5.63 -33.08
C GLN A 83 0.32 -7.01 -33.41
N LEU A 84 1.18 -8.00 -33.65
CA LEU A 84 0.76 -9.38 -33.93
C LEU A 84 0.11 -10.05 -32.71
N LEU A 85 0.63 -9.77 -31.51
CA LEU A 85 0.04 -10.20 -30.23
C LEU A 85 -1.34 -9.58 -29.98
N VAL A 86 -1.51 -8.28 -30.26
CA VAL A 86 -2.82 -7.61 -30.11
C VAL A 86 -3.86 -8.18 -31.08
N GLN A 87 -3.44 -8.56 -32.29
CA GLN A 87 -4.33 -9.20 -33.27
C GLN A 87 -4.71 -10.64 -32.88
N SER A 88 -3.81 -11.41 -32.25
CA SER A 88 -4.10 -12.77 -31.81
C SER A 88 -4.93 -12.83 -30.52
N GLU A 89 -4.81 -11.84 -29.64
CA GLU A 89 -5.61 -11.74 -28.40
C GLU A 89 -7.09 -11.35 -28.64
N GLY A 90 -7.47 -10.96 -29.86
CA GLY A 90 -8.87 -10.68 -30.23
C GLY A 90 -9.81 -11.88 -30.19
N SER A 91 -9.29 -13.11 -30.01
CA SER A 91 -10.05 -14.36 -30.14
C SER A 91 -10.21 -15.16 -28.85
N THR A 92 -9.50 -14.80 -27.77
CA THR A 92 -9.57 -15.57 -26.52
C THR A 92 -9.64 -14.65 -25.32
N ASN A 93 -10.85 -14.50 -24.77
CA ASN A 93 -11.18 -14.81 -23.37
C ASN A 93 -12.31 -13.89 -22.85
N ARG A 94 -13.58 -14.30 -23.06
CA ARG A 94 -14.76 -13.76 -22.38
C ARG A 94 -15.44 -14.81 -21.50
N ASN A 95 -14.71 -15.74 -20.89
CA ASN A 95 -15.31 -16.67 -19.93
C ASN A 95 -14.23 -17.14 -18.93
N GLN A 96 -14.11 -16.42 -17.82
CA GLN A 96 -13.74 -16.97 -16.51
C GLN A 96 -13.84 -15.85 -15.45
N ALA A 97 -15.08 -15.39 -15.27
CA ALA A 97 -15.53 -14.88 -13.99
C ALA A 97 -16.55 -15.89 -13.48
N GLU A 98 -16.19 -16.58 -12.39
CA GLU A 98 -17.03 -17.21 -11.36
C GLU A 98 -16.37 -18.50 -10.85
N GLY A 99 -16.07 -18.52 -9.54
CA GLY A 99 -15.40 -19.64 -8.89
C GLY A 99 -14.72 -19.24 -7.59
N SER A 100 -15.44 -18.59 -6.68
CA SER A 100 -15.08 -18.55 -5.26
C SER A 100 -15.09 -19.98 -4.73
N GLY A 101 -13.96 -20.46 -4.19
CA GLY A 101 -13.93 -21.76 -3.53
C GLY A 101 -12.52 -22.29 -3.30
N SER A 102 -12.16 -22.46 -2.04
CA SER A 102 -10.98 -23.14 -1.53
C SER A 102 -10.57 -24.37 -2.38
N GLY A 103 -9.48 -24.24 -3.12
CA GLY A 103 -8.85 -25.32 -3.86
C GLY A 103 -7.50 -25.66 -3.26
N SER A 104 -7.48 -26.63 -2.35
CA SER A 104 -6.29 -27.37 -1.93
C SER A 104 -5.42 -27.68 -3.15
N ARG A 105 -4.15 -27.24 -3.15
CA ARG A 105 -3.17 -27.58 -4.18
C ARG A 105 -2.83 -29.07 -4.12
N ALA A 106 -3.73 -29.90 -4.63
CA ALA A 106 -3.44 -31.26 -5.07
C ALA A 106 -2.90 -31.16 -6.50
N GLY A 107 -1.61 -30.84 -6.59
CA GLY A 107 -0.84 -30.81 -7.83
C GLY A 107 0.51 -31.40 -7.54
N SER A 108 0.55 -32.74 -7.43
CA SER A 108 1.75 -33.56 -7.30
C SER A 108 2.65 -33.36 -8.53
N SER A 109 3.42 -32.27 -8.56
CA SER A 109 4.68 -32.28 -9.29
C SER A 109 5.62 -33.12 -8.44
N GLN A 110 6.00 -34.30 -8.93
CA GLN A 110 7.02 -35.17 -8.34
C GLN A 110 8.07 -34.33 -7.63
N ARG A 111 8.23 -34.51 -6.31
CA ARG A 111 9.23 -33.79 -5.52
C ARG A 111 10.57 -34.03 -6.21
N ARG A 112 11.06 -33.01 -6.95
CA ARG A 112 12.40 -33.06 -7.52
C ARG A 112 13.34 -33.38 -6.37
N GLU A 113 14.15 -34.42 -6.53
CA GLU A 113 15.11 -34.80 -5.50
C GLU A 113 15.93 -33.58 -5.09
N PRO A 114 16.11 -33.34 -3.79
CA PRO A 114 16.90 -32.21 -3.31
C PRO A 114 18.33 -32.34 -3.86
N ARG A 115 18.78 -31.28 -4.52
CA ARG A 115 20.13 -31.14 -5.08
C ARG A 115 20.98 -30.25 -4.18
N CYS A 116 22.27 -30.55 -4.11
CA CYS A 116 23.25 -29.72 -3.45
C CYS A 116 23.35 -28.36 -4.16
N SER A 117 23.20 -27.25 -3.43
CA SER A 117 23.29 -25.90 -4.02
C SER A 117 24.70 -25.51 -4.51
N LYS A 118 25.75 -26.25 -4.12
CA LYS A 118 27.14 -26.02 -4.58
C LYS A 118 27.47 -26.74 -5.89
N CYS A 119 27.01 -27.99 -6.06
CA CYS A 119 27.39 -28.84 -7.20
C CYS A 119 26.23 -29.38 -8.03
N ASN A 120 24.99 -29.05 -7.65
CA ASN A 120 23.74 -29.45 -8.30
C ASN A 120 23.48 -30.97 -8.42
N ASN A 121 24.29 -31.79 -7.74
CA ASN A 121 24.11 -33.24 -7.62
C ASN A 121 23.14 -33.60 -6.48
N THR A 122 22.43 -34.73 -6.60
CA THR A 122 21.54 -35.28 -5.54
C THR A 122 22.34 -36.09 -4.51
N GLY A 123 21.73 -36.46 -3.38
CA GLY A 123 22.33 -37.33 -2.36
C GLY A 123 23.14 -36.65 -1.25
N HIS A 124 23.38 -35.34 -1.32
CA HIS A 124 24.03 -34.59 -0.24
C HIS A 124 23.61 -33.11 -0.23
N ASN A 125 23.85 -32.42 0.90
CA ASN A 125 23.62 -30.98 1.04
C ASN A 125 24.95 -30.21 0.91
N SER A 126 24.88 -28.94 0.52
CA SER A 126 25.98 -27.97 0.47
C SER A 126 26.90 -27.92 1.70
N ARG A 127 26.38 -28.28 2.89
CA ARG A 127 27.14 -28.33 4.14
C ARG A 127 28.16 -29.46 4.22
N VAL A 128 27.98 -30.53 3.45
CA VAL A 128 28.85 -31.72 3.40
C VAL A 128 29.42 -31.95 1.99
N CYS A 129 29.30 -30.94 1.12
CA CYS A 129 29.79 -31.01 -0.25
C CYS A 129 31.32 -30.87 -0.25
N THR A 130 32.01 -31.88 -0.77
CA THR A 130 33.48 -31.95 -0.88
C THR A 130 34.02 -31.31 -2.15
N LEU A 131 33.15 -30.73 -3.00
CA LEU A 131 33.59 -29.88 -4.10
C LEU A 131 34.12 -28.58 -3.52
N GLU A 132 35.44 -28.44 -3.53
CA GLU A 132 36.11 -27.19 -3.22
C GLU A 132 35.64 -26.11 -4.20
N SER A 133 35.29 -24.94 -3.67
CA SER A 133 34.86 -23.80 -4.46
C SER A 133 35.97 -23.37 -5.42
N GLY A 134 35.85 -23.74 -6.69
CA GLY A 134 36.68 -23.17 -7.76
C GLY A 134 37.51 -24.19 -8.52
N ALA A 135 36.87 -24.96 -9.40
CA ALA A 135 37.54 -25.52 -10.57
C ALA A 135 36.55 -25.52 -11.74
N ILE A 136 36.85 -24.70 -12.76
CA ILE A 136 36.20 -24.75 -14.07
C ILE A 136 36.58 -26.11 -14.66
N PRO A 137 35.63 -26.99 -15.04
CA PRO A 137 35.98 -28.19 -15.78
C PRO A 137 36.40 -27.74 -17.18
N LEU A 138 37.71 -27.77 -17.46
CA LEU A 138 38.18 -27.84 -18.82
C LEU A 138 37.69 -29.17 -19.40
N LEU A 139 36.70 -29.08 -20.29
CA LEU A 139 36.40 -30.16 -21.22
C LEU A 139 37.63 -30.34 -22.11
N LEU A 140 38.40 -31.41 -21.88
CA LEU A 140 39.22 -31.99 -22.94
C LEU A 140 38.32 -32.87 -23.82
N ASN A 141 38.52 -32.71 -25.12
CA ASN A 141 37.85 -33.36 -26.26
C ASN A 141 37.56 -34.85 -26.11
#